data_AF-A0A7W0R502-F1
#
_entry.id   AF-A0A7W0R502-F1
#
_cell.length_a   1.000
_cell.length_b   1.000
_cell.length_c   1.000
_cell.angle_alpha   90.00
_cell.angle_beta   90.00
_cell.angle_gamma   90.00
#
_symmetry.space_group_name_H-M   'P 1'
#
loop_
_entity.id
_entity.type
_entity.pdbx_description
1 polymer ?
#
loop_
_entity_poly.entity_id
_entity_poly.type
_entity_poly.pdbx_seq_one_letter_code
_entity_poly.pdbx_strand_id
1 'polypeptide(L)'
;MIIAAVVAAVAIAAVIVAVLLVNETPDPSPLVQGDDPALNQMAQSCFDGEMAECDQLYRLSPLGSEYESYGNTCGGRIDEADVRLRLCVDIF
;
A
#
# COMPACT_ATOMS: atom_id res chain seq x y z
N MET A 1 43.32 -7.62 -5.59
CA MET A 1 42.30 -8.64 -5.22
C MET A 1 41.39 -8.16 -4.08
N ILE A 2 41.91 -7.50 -3.04
CA ILE A 2 41.12 -6.97 -1.91
C ILE A 2 40.06 -5.94 -2.36
N ILE A 3 40.44 -4.98 -3.22
CA ILE A 3 39.52 -3.93 -3.70
C ILE A 3 38.31 -4.55 -4.43
N ALA A 4 38.53 -5.55 -5.28
CA ALA A 4 37.44 -6.24 -5.98
C ALA A 4 36.51 -7.00 -5.02
N ALA A 5 37.06 -7.63 -3.99
CA ALA A 5 36.28 -8.32 -2.96
C ALA A 5 35.42 -7.36 -2.11
N VAL A 6 35.97 -6.19 -1.76
CA VAL A 6 35.24 -5.14 -1.01
C VAL A 6 34.12 -4.55 -1.86
N VAL A 7 34.37 -4.26 -3.13
CA VAL A 7 33.35 -3.73 -4.06
C VAL A 7 32.21 -4.73 -4.24
N ALA A 8 32.54 -6.02 -4.41
CA ALA A 8 31.53 -7.08 -4.51
C ALA A 8 30.70 -7.19 -3.21
N ALA A 9 31.35 -7.16 -2.04
CA ALA A 9 30.65 -7.23 -0.75
C ALA A 9 29.70 -6.05 -0.52
N VAL A 10 30.12 -4.82 -0.87
CA VAL A 10 29.27 -3.61 -0.75
C VAL A 10 28.08 -3.67 -1.71
N ALA A 11 28.29 -4.10 -2.96
CA ALA A 11 27.22 -4.25 -3.93
C ALA A 11 26.19 -5.31 -3.49
N ILE A 12 26.67 -6.45 -2.99
CA ILE A 12 25.81 -7.53 -2.46
C ILE A 12 25.02 -7.04 -1.25
N ALA A 13 25.66 -6.32 -0.31
CA ALA A 13 24.99 -5.76 0.85
C ALA A 13 23.90 -4.75 0.46
N ALA A 14 24.15 -3.86 -0.50
CA ALA A 14 23.17 -2.90 -0.98
C ALA A 14 21.96 -3.57 -1.65
N VAL A 15 22.20 -4.62 -2.46
CA VAL A 15 21.13 -5.40 -3.11
C VAL A 15 20.32 -6.19 -2.08
N ILE A 16 20.98 -6.83 -1.10
CA ILE A 16 20.29 -7.54 -0.01
C ILE A 16 19.44 -6.57 0.82
N VAL A 17 19.97 -5.39 1.14
CA VAL A 17 19.21 -4.35 1.84
C VAL A 17 18.01 -3.89 1.00
N ALA A 18 18.18 -3.67 -0.31
CA ALA A 18 17.06 -3.33 -1.17
C ALA A 18 15.99 -4.44 -1.17
N VAL A 19 16.37 -5.70 -1.41
CA VAL A 19 15.41 -6.83 -1.47
C VAL A 19 14.71 -7.10 -0.13
N LEU A 20 15.40 -6.91 0.99
CA LEU A 20 14.82 -7.11 2.33
C LEU A 20 13.91 -5.95 2.77
N LEU A 21 14.05 -4.77 2.17
CA LEU A 21 13.24 -3.58 2.50
C LEU A 21 12.07 -3.37 1.55
N VAL A 22 11.98 -4.15 0.48
CA VAL A 22 11.10 -3.90 -0.65
C VAL A 22 10.19 -5.11 -0.84
N ASN A 23 9.12 -5.17 -0.02
CA ASN A 23 8.01 -6.09 -0.16
C ASN A 23 6.95 -5.42 -1.05
N GLU A 24 7.09 -5.52 -2.38
CA GLU A 24 6.35 -4.62 -3.30
C GLU A 24 4.88 -5.02 -3.46
N THR A 25 4.03 -4.40 -2.65
CA THR A 25 2.59 -4.28 -2.94
C THR A 25 2.36 -3.22 -4.03
N PRO A 26 1.38 -3.37 -4.94
CA PRO A 26 0.91 -2.33 -5.88
C PRO A 26 2.05 -1.55 -6.50
N ASP A 27 1.92 -0.36 -7.09
CA ASP A 27 1.87 0.90 -6.34
C ASP A 27 0.45 1.35 -5.97
N PRO A 28 0.28 2.17 -4.90
CA PRO A 28 -1.01 2.77 -4.62
C PRO A 28 -1.32 3.88 -5.63
N SER A 29 -2.60 4.10 -5.86
CA SER A 29 -3.09 5.32 -6.48
C SER A 29 -2.86 6.53 -5.59
N PRO A 30 -2.87 7.76 -6.14
CA PRO A 30 -2.67 8.99 -5.38
C PRO A 30 -3.60 9.06 -4.16
N LEU A 31 -3.04 9.51 -3.04
CA LEU A 31 -3.76 9.63 -1.77
C LEU A 31 -5.00 10.52 -1.91
N VAL A 32 -6.13 10.05 -1.38
CA VAL A 32 -7.36 10.82 -1.23
C VAL A 32 -7.36 11.60 0.08
N GLN A 33 -7.81 12.86 0.01
CA GLN A 33 -7.97 13.74 1.17
C GLN A 33 -9.33 14.45 1.13
N GLY A 34 -9.84 14.80 2.30
CA GLY A 34 -11.15 15.43 2.49
C GLY A 34 -11.29 16.02 3.89
N ASP A 35 -12.52 16.33 4.28
CA ASP A 35 -12.81 17.12 5.48
C ASP A 35 -12.76 16.32 6.80
N ASP A 36 -12.68 14.99 6.75
CA ASP A 36 -12.61 14.14 7.93
C ASP A 36 -11.16 13.73 8.23
N PRO A 37 -10.54 14.25 9.32
CA PRO A 37 -9.16 13.93 9.66
C PRO A 37 -8.94 12.44 10.00
N ALA A 38 -9.95 11.75 10.51
CA ALA A 38 -9.84 10.33 10.83
C ALA A 38 -9.81 9.49 9.55
N LEU A 39 -10.67 9.80 8.58
CA LEU A 39 -10.65 9.13 7.27
C LEU A 39 -9.37 9.46 6.49
N ASN A 40 -8.85 10.70 6.59
CA ASN A 40 -7.55 11.05 6.03
C ASN A 40 -6.42 10.19 6.60
N GLN A 41 -6.43 9.95 7.92
CA GLN A 41 -5.42 9.12 8.56
C GLN A 41 -5.52 7.66 8.10
N MET A 42 -6.72 7.11 8.00
CA MET A 42 -6.95 5.76 7.47
C MET A 42 -6.51 5.65 6.01
N ALA A 43 -6.79 6.66 5.18
CA ALA A 43 -6.34 6.71 3.79
C ALA A 43 -4.80 6.74 3.68
N GLN A 44 -4.12 7.47 4.57
CA GLN A 44 -2.66 7.47 4.64
C GLN A 44 -2.11 6.09 5.03
N SER A 45 -2.63 5.45 6.08
CA SER A 45 -2.21 4.10 6.46
C SER A 45 -2.47 3.08 5.36
N CYS A 46 -3.60 3.19 4.66
CA CYS A 46 -3.91 2.38 3.49
C CYS A 46 -2.89 2.60 2.34
N PHE A 47 -2.55 3.86 2.05
CA PHE A 47 -1.52 4.21 1.07
C PHE A 47 -0.16 3.59 1.42
N ASP A 48 0.21 3.65 2.71
CA ASP A 48 1.45 3.09 3.25
C ASP A 48 1.48 1.54 3.29
N GLY A 49 0.36 0.89 2.97
CA GLY A 49 0.28 -0.57 2.79
C GLY A 49 -0.41 -1.31 3.93
N GLU A 50 -1.02 -0.63 4.90
CA GLU A 50 -1.80 -1.25 5.97
C GLU A 50 -3.19 -1.65 5.44
N MET A 51 -3.29 -2.86 4.85
CA MET A 51 -4.51 -3.31 4.15
C MET A 51 -5.76 -3.39 5.05
N ALA A 52 -5.57 -3.63 6.35
CA ALA A 52 -6.67 -3.58 7.31
C ALA A 52 -7.30 -2.18 7.39
N GLU A 53 -6.49 -1.12 7.24
CA GLU A 53 -6.95 0.27 7.23
C GLU A 53 -7.65 0.61 5.91
N CYS A 54 -7.27 0.00 4.77
CA CYS A 54 -8.06 0.11 3.54
C CYS A 54 -9.48 -0.47 3.75
N ASP A 55 -9.59 -1.63 4.41
CA ASP A 55 -10.88 -2.24 4.72
C ASP A 55 -11.68 -1.42 5.74
N GLN A 56 -11.02 -0.80 6.73
CA GLN A 56 -11.67 0.12 7.66
C GLN A 56 -12.20 1.36 6.95
N LEU A 57 -11.37 1.97 6.09
CA LEU A 57 -11.71 3.14 5.31
C LEU A 57 -12.96 2.85 4.48
N TYR A 58 -13.00 1.75 3.74
CA TYR A 58 -14.20 1.34 2.98
C TYR A 58 -15.45 1.28 3.85
N ARG A 59 -15.39 0.59 5.01
CA ARG A 59 -16.55 0.39 5.89
C ARG A 59 -17.06 1.67 6.57
N LEU A 60 -16.17 2.60 6.88
CA LEU A 60 -16.49 3.81 7.64
C LEU A 60 -16.78 5.02 6.75
N SER A 61 -16.41 4.95 5.48
CA SER A 61 -16.60 6.03 4.53
C SER A 61 -18.08 6.25 4.17
N PRO A 62 -18.48 7.49 3.86
CA PRO A 62 -19.78 7.74 3.27
C PRO A 62 -19.94 7.00 1.94
N LEU A 63 -21.13 6.46 1.69
CA LEU A 63 -21.45 5.81 0.41
C LEU A 63 -21.29 6.79 -0.76
N GLY A 64 -20.65 6.33 -1.83
CA GLY A 64 -20.31 7.08 -3.04
C GLY A 64 -19.15 8.07 -2.86
N SER A 65 -18.42 8.02 -1.75
CA SER A 65 -17.27 8.91 -1.53
C SER A 65 -15.99 8.38 -2.16
N GLU A 66 -15.05 9.29 -2.43
CA GLU A 66 -13.69 8.95 -2.87
C GLU A 66 -12.97 8.04 -1.87
N TYR A 67 -13.21 8.22 -0.57
CA TYR A 67 -12.65 7.32 0.46
C TYR A 67 -13.21 5.90 0.35
N GLU A 68 -14.50 5.75 0.05
CA GLU A 68 -15.13 4.44 -0.15
C GLU A 68 -14.49 3.74 -1.36
N SER A 69 -14.41 4.41 -2.51
CA SER A 69 -13.78 3.82 -3.71
C SER A 69 -12.30 3.50 -3.48
N TYR A 70 -11.56 4.39 -2.81
CA TYR A 70 -10.15 4.19 -2.50
C TYR A 70 -9.92 2.99 -1.57
N GLY A 71 -10.73 2.85 -0.51
CA GLY A 71 -10.70 1.70 0.37
C GLY A 71 -11.10 0.41 -0.33
N ASN A 72 -12.15 0.46 -1.16
CA ASN A 72 -12.65 -0.68 -1.93
C ASN A 72 -11.60 -1.21 -2.93
N THR A 73 -10.75 -0.35 -3.48
CA THR A 73 -9.71 -0.73 -4.45
C THR A 73 -8.35 -1.02 -3.80
N CYS A 74 -8.31 -1.18 -2.48
CA CYS A 74 -7.09 -1.38 -1.71
C CYS A 74 -6.03 -0.29 -1.97
N GLY A 75 -6.49 0.97 -1.96
CA GLY A 75 -5.67 2.13 -2.31
C GLY A 75 -5.42 2.24 -3.81
N GLY A 76 -6.33 1.76 -4.66
CA GLY A 76 -6.20 1.74 -6.11
C GLY A 76 -5.20 0.71 -6.66
N ARG A 77 -4.90 -0.33 -5.89
CA ARG A 77 -4.02 -1.45 -6.29
C ARG A 77 -4.77 -2.55 -7.05
N ILE A 78 -6.11 -2.50 -7.01
CA ILE A 78 -7.01 -3.47 -7.65
C ILE A 78 -8.15 -2.72 -8.33
N ASP A 79 -8.60 -3.21 -9.48
CA ASP A 79 -9.78 -2.67 -10.16
C ASP A 79 -11.08 -3.00 -9.39
N GLU A 80 -12.03 -2.05 -9.36
CA GLU A 80 -13.30 -2.19 -8.64
C GLU A 80 -14.11 -3.44 -9.04
N ALA A 81 -13.92 -3.96 -10.26
CA ALA A 81 -14.60 -5.15 -10.76
C ALA A 81 -14.16 -6.45 -10.05
N ASP A 82 -12.96 -6.46 -9.47
CA ASP A 82 -12.34 -7.67 -8.90
C ASP A 82 -12.58 -7.82 -7.37
N VAL A 83 -13.06 -6.77 -6.71
CA VAL A 83 -13.13 -6.68 -5.23
C VAL A 83 -14.48 -7.15 -4.65
N ARG A 84 -15.40 -7.63 -5.49
CA ARG A 84 -16.82 -7.73 -5.11
C ARG A 84 -17.14 -8.67 -3.94
N LEU A 85 -16.21 -9.53 -3.49
CA LEU A 85 -16.38 -10.47 -2.38
C LEU A 85 -15.09 -10.74 -1.57
N ARG A 86 -14.04 -9.91 -1.66
CA ARG A 86 -12.77 -10.14 -0.95
C ARG A 86 -12.31 -8.88 -0.22
N LEU A 87 -11.80 -9.03 0.99
CA LEU A 87 -11.18 -7.95 1.76
C LEU A 87 -9.75 -7.72 1.29
N CYS A 88 -9.22 -6.50 1.45
CA CYS A 88 -7.85 -6.17 1.07
C CYS A 88 -6.83 -7.01 1.83
N VAL A 89 -7.10 -7.31 3.11
CA VAL A 89 -6.26 -8.22 3.93
C VAL A 89 -6.25 -9.68 3.48
N ASP A 90 -7.20 -10.09 2.63
CA ASP A 90 -7.25 -11.46 2.09
C ASP A 90 -6.57 -11.57 0.72
N ILE A 91 -6.25 -10.43 0.09
CA ILE A 91 -5.65 -10.36 -1.25
C ILE A 91 -4.14 -10.06 -1.18
N PHE A 92 -3.68 -9.39 -0.11
CA PHE A 92 -2.29 -8.98 0.13
C PHE A 92 -1.75 -9.56 1.44
#